data_AF-A0A2D5ZJQ4-F1
#
_entry.id   AF-A0A2D5ZJQ4-F1
#
_cell.length_a   1.000
_cell.length_b   1.000
_cell.length_c   1.000
_cell.angle_alpha   90.00
_cell.angle_beta   90.00
_cell.angle_gamma   90.00
#
_symmetry.space_group_name_H-M   'P 1'
#
loop_
_entity.id
_entity.type
_entity.pdbx_description
1 polymer ?
#
loop_
_entity_poly.entity_id
_entity_poly.type
_entity_poly.pdbx_seq_one_letter_code
_entity_poly.pdbx_strand_id
1 'polypeptide(L)'
;MTEYWRAGLRVSEPGWPPGSASPNATPCSAASRCSRATSAPLCLRAPFSFLGANSGMAGKRAETASHRTFHPRCEAQQSGLHLADQSKRGPMAPPKENRKIHFQVGAIPYRWLAGELQILLITTRKKRRWIVPKGLIDPGLGARDAARKEAWEEAGIVGEVAAISCGVYEYKKWGGLCRVELFPLAVREEARDWPECDERARVWLAAAEAESKVHRPGLAAVIGAFRRTMEGVAKREVG
;
A
#
# COMPACT_ATOMS: atom_id res chain seq x y z
N MET A 1 21.40 -21.12 16.69
CA MET A 1 21.05 -20.47 15.40
C MET A 1 21.08 -18.93 15.51
N THR A 2 21.99 -18.35 16.30
CA THR A 2 21.92 -16.93 16.74
C THR A 2 23.10 -16.06 16.28
N GLU A 3 23.99 -16.55 15.41
CA GLU A 3 25.27 -15.87 15.17
C GLU A 3 25.41 -15.14 13.82
N TYR A 4 24.52 -15.34 12.85
CA TYR A 4 24.75 -14.88 11.48
C TYR A 4 24.32 -13.43 11.16
N TRP A 5 23.66 -12.72 12.08
CA TRP A 5 23.32 -11.30 11.90
C TRP A 5 24.43 -10.33 12.33
N ARG A 6 25.46 -10.81 13.05
CA ARG A 6 26.54 -9.96 13.58
C ARG A 6 27.47 -9.38 12.51
N ALA A 7 27.59 -10.01 11.35
CA ALA A 7 28.59 -9.64 10.35
C ALA A 7 28.30 -8.33 9.58
N GLY A 8 27.13 -7.70 9.78
CA GLY A 8 26.79 -6.41 9.17
C GLY A 8 26.86 -5.20 10.12
N LEU A 9 27.09 -5.42 11.41
CA LEU A 9 27.11 -4.38 12.44
C LEU A 9 28.54 -3.87 12.67
N ARG A 10 29.17 -3.27 11.65
CA ARG A 10 30.13 -2.21 11.94
C ARG A 10 29.36 -0.91 11.97
N VAL A 11 28.86 -0.56 13.16
CA VAL A 11 28.61 0.83 13.51
C VAL A 11 29.92 1.58 13.28
N SER A 12 30.00 2.28 12.16
CA SER A 12 30.97 3.37 12.03
C SER A 12 30.45 4.49 12.91
N GLU A 13 31.30 4.98 13.82
CA GLU A 13 30.99 6.10 14.69
C GLU A 13 30.51 7.33 13.89
N PRO A 14 29.67 8.21 14.48
CA PRO A 14 29.15 9.38 13.79
C PRO A 14 30.24 10.45 13.64
N GLY A 15 31.05 10.33 12.61
CA GLY A 15 31.96 11.38 12.16
C GLY A 15 31.41 12.05 10.91
N TRP A 16 30.54 13.06 11.06
CA TRP A 16 30.30 14.02 9.98
C TRP A 16 30.46 15.46 10.48
N PRO A 17 31.39 16.26 9.90
CA PRO A 17 31.56 17.66 10.24
C PRO A 17 30.48 18.53 9.55
N PRO A 18 30.11 19.69 10.12
CA PRO A 18 29.16 20.59 9.49
C PRO A 18 29.82 21.36 8.33
N GLY A 19 29.17 21.35 7.17
CA GLY A 19 29.33 22.38 6.14
C GLY A 19 30.31 22.05 5.00
N SER A 20 29.75 21.65 3.86
CA SER A 20 30.17 22.24 2.59
C SER A 20 28.94 22.37 1.68
N ALA A 21 28.59 23.62 1.43
CA ALA A 21 27.60 23.98 0.43
C ALA A 21 28.15 23.60 -0.95
N SER A 22 27.37 22.87 -1.74
CA SER A 22 27.68 22.66 -3.15
C SER A 22 27.37 23.93 -3.93
N PRO A 23 28.33 24.56 -4.63
CA PRO A 23 28.08 25.74 -5.45
C PRO A 23 27.70 25.28 -6.85
N ASN A 24 26.41 25.02 -7.07
CA ASN A 24 25.72 25.15 -8.35
C ASN A 24 24.26 24.75 -8.18
N ALA A 25 23.49 25.63 -7.54
CA ALA A 25 22.05 25.64 -7.62
C ALA A 25 21.66 26.65 -8.69
N THR A 26 21.41 26.19 -9.91
CA THR A 26 20.61 26.95 -10.87
C THR A 26 19.15 26.77 -10.46
N PRO A 27 18.41 27.82 -10.07
CA PRO A 27 17.00 27.67 -9.74
C PRO A 27 16.19 27.44 -11.01
N CYS A 28 15.37 26.39 -11.01
CA CYS A 28 14.34 26.21 -12.04
C CYS A 28 13.27 27.29 -11.84
N SER A 29 13.29 28.31 -12.70
CA SER A 29 12.35 29.43 -12.66
C SER A 29 10.95 28.96 -13.05
N ALA A 30 10.02 29.01 -12.09
CA ALA A 30 8.59 29.08 -12.37
C ALA A 30 8.22 30.54 -12.68
N ALA A 31 7.91 30.85 -13.94
CA ALA A 31 7.00 31.95 -14.34
C ALA A 31 6.96 32.11 -15.87
N SER A 32 5.80 31.87 -16.47
CA SER A 32 5.30 32.54 -17.70
C SER A 32 3.82 32.17 -17.90
N ARG A 33 2.93 32.88 -17.21
CA ARG A 33 1.98 33.88 -17.77
C ARG A 33 0.79 33.30 -18.53
N CYS A 34 -0.29 33.15 -17.77
CA CYS A 34 -1.67 33.37 -18.20
C CYS A 34 -1.82 34.78 -18.80
N SER A 35 -2.36 34.89 -20.02
CA SER A 35 -2.72 36.17 -20.65
C SER A 35 -4.12 36.11 -21.27
N ARG A 36 -4.88 37.17 -20.99
CA ARG A 36 -6.27 37.56 -21.38
C ARG A 36 -6.53 37.45 -22.90
N ALA A 37 -7.69 36.98 -23.38
CA ALA A 37 -9.06 37.54 -23.41
C ALA A 37 -9.38 38.36 -24.69
N THR A 38 -10.40 37.91 -25.42
CA THR A 38 -11.45 38.62 -26.22
C THR A 38 -12.25 37.48 -26.88
N SER A 39 -13.58 37.37 -26.81
CA SER A 39 -14.59 38.28 -27.36
C SER A 39 -16.01 37.88 -26.88
N ALA A 40 -16.84 38.87 -26.58
CA ALA A 40 -18.29 38.72 -26.35
C ALA A 40 -19.06 38.50 -27.69
N PRO A 41 -20.36 38.18 -27.64
CA PRO A 41 -21.34 39.26 -27.74
C PRO A 41 -22.56 39.16 -26.81
N LEU A 42 -23.25 40.31 -26.78
CA LEU A 42 -24.46 40.68 -26.06
C LEU A 42 -25.64 39.72 -26.23
N CYS A 43 -26.46 39.60 -25.18
CA CYS A 43 -27.92 39.64 -25.31
C CYS A 43 -28.58 40.22 -24.03
N LEU A 44 -29.61 41.02 -24.26
CA LEU A 44 -30.27 41.96 -23.36
C LEU A 44 -31.30 41.34 -22.39
N ARG A 45 -31.47 42.02 -21.24
CA ARG A 45 -32.73 42.35 -20.46
C ARG A 45 -33.65 41.18 -20.04
N ALA A 46 -34.31 41.11 -18.88
CA ALA A 46 -34.77 42.10 -17.90
C ALA A 46 -35.13 41.36 -16.55
N PRO A 47 -35.62 42.07 -15.51
CA PRO A 47 -35.55 41.64 -14.11
C PRO A 47 -36.84 40.98 -13.59
N PHE A 48 -36.76 40.23 -12.48
CA PHE A 48 -37.87 40.11 -11.54
C PHE A 48 -37.35 39.86 -10.12
N SER A 49 -37.57 40.85 -9.25
CA SER A 49 -37.46 40.73 -7.81
C SER A 49 -38.57 39.81 -7.28
N PHE A 50 -38.30 39.00 -6.26
CA PHE A 50 -39.22 38.89 -5.11
C PHE A 50 -38.55 38.20 -3.91
N LEU A 51 -38.68 38.84 -2.74
CA LEU A 51 -38.40 38.31 -1.41
C LEU A 51 -39.33 37.12 -1.09
N GLY A 52 -38.93 36.29 -0.13
CA GLY A 52 -39.92 35.57 0.68
C GLY A 52 -39.40 34.31 1.38
N ALA A 53 -39.03 34.46 2.64
CA ALA A 53 -38.94 33.37 3.60
C ALA A 53 -40.34 32.82 3.96
N ASN A 54 -40.49 31.52 4.23
CA ASN A 54 -40.84 31.04 5.56
C ASN A 54 -40.96 29.49 5.68
N SER A 55 -40.61 29.08 6.89
CA SER A 55 -40.95 27.91 7.70
C SER A 55 -42.27 27.17 7.47
N GLY A 56 -42.32 25.89 7.89
CA GLY A 56 -43.56 25.31 8.46
C GLY A 56 -43.83 23.82 8.24
N MET A 57 -43.44 23.00 9.24
CA MET A 57 -44.18 21.87 9.86
C MET A 57 -45.09 20.89 9.08
N ALA A 58 -44.74 19.60 9.23
CA ALA A 58 -45.51 18.47 9.81
C ALA A 58 -47.01 18.25 9.48
N GLY A 59 -47.35 17.00 9.12
CA GLY A 59 -48.72 16.47 9.22
C GLY A 59 -48.89 15.04 8.70
N LYS A 60 -49.46 14.14 9.52
CA LYS A 60 -49.63 12.69 9.34
C LYS A 60 -51.02 12.31 8.75
N ARG A 61 -51.12 11.04 8.32
CA ARG A 61 -52.25 10.05 8.33
C ARG A 61 -52.61 9.53 6.93
N ALA A 62 -52.52 8.21 6.69
CA ALA A 62 -53.57 7.17 6.84
C ALA A 62 -54.72 7.38 5.84
N GLU A 63 -55.38 6.43 5.18
CA GLU A 63 -55.39 4.97 5.01
C GLU A 63 -56.54 4.75 4.00
N THR A 64 -56.55 3.66 3.22
CA THR A 64 -57.77 2.87 2.87
C THR A 64 -57.50 1.91 1.72
N ALA A 65 -57.87 0.65 1.98
CA ALA A 65 -57.84 -0.49 1.08
C ALA A 65 -59.03 -0.47 0.10
N SER A 66 -58.86 -1.06 -1.08
CA SER A 66 -59.97 -1.42 -1.97
C SER A 66 -59.79 -2.82 -2.53
N HIS A 67 -60.81 -3.64 -2.29
CA HIS A 67 -60.99 -5.03 -2.68
C HIS A 67 -60.83 -5.26 -4.19
N ARG A 68 -60.17 -6.38 -4.57
CA ARG A 68 -60.50 -7.10 -5.82
C ARG A 68 -60.55 -8.61 -5.58
N THR A 69 -61.79 -9.06 -5.53
CA THR A 69 -62.39 -10.34 -5.92
C THR A 69 -61.50 -11.48 -6.42
N PHE A 70 -61.66 -12.62 -5.74
CA PHE A 70 -61.23 -13.97 -6.07
C PHE A 70 -62.16 -14.59 -7.13
N HIS A 71 -61.60 -15.25 -8.15
CA HIS A 71 -62.33 -16.13 -9.08
C HIS A 71 -61.72 -17.55 -9.03
N PRO A 72 -62.52 -18.61 -8.82
CA PRO A 72 -62.07 -19.98 -8.96
C PRO A 72 -62.52 -20.58 -10.31
N ARG A 73 -61.60 -21.29 -10.99
CA ARG A 73 -61.91 -22.39 -11.94
C ARG A 73 -60.64 -23.23 -12.15
N CYS A 74 -60.52 -24.37 -11.49
CA CYS A 74 -60.90 -25.73 -11.92
C CYS A 74 -59.98 -26.33 -12.99
N GLU A 75 -59.13 -27.25 -12.51
CA GLU A 75 -58.56 -28.49 -13.06
C GLU A 75 -58.42 -28.67 -14.59
N ALA A 76 -57.22 -29.12 -15.03
CA ALA A 76 -57.00 -30.52 -15.39
C ALA A 76 -55.56 -30.81 -15.88
N GLN A 77 -55.19 -32.08 -15.76
CA GLN A 77 -54.16 -32.84 -16.50
C GLN A 77 -52.75 -32.98 -15.88
N GLN A 78 -52.61 -34.13 -15.22
CA GLN A 78 -51.36 -34.87 -15.01
C GLN A 78 -50.72 -35.28 -16.35
N SER A 79 -49.40 -35.11 -16.45
CA SER A 79 -48.53 -36.12 -17.08
C SER A 79 -47.14 -36.02 -16.44
N GLY A 80 -46.68 -37.14 -15.89
CA GLY A 80 -45.41 -37.23 -15.19
C GLY A 80 -44.21 -37.24 -16.13
N LEU A 81 -43.03 -36.94 -15.58
CA LEU A 81 -41.79 -37.72 -15.70
C LEU A 81 -40.65 -37.03 -14.91
N HIS A 82 -39.85 -37.87 -14.23
CA HIS A 82 -38.58 -37.61 -13.54
C HIS A 82 -38.59 -36.89 -12.18
N LEU A 83 -38.96 -37.64 -11.14
CA LEU A 83 -38.35 -37.48 -9.82
C LEU A 83 -36.88 -37.91 -9.93
N ALA A 84 -35.96 -36.96 -10.11
CA ALA A 84 -34.53 -37.23 -9.99
C ALA A 84 -34.22 -37.51 -8.51
N ASP A 85 -33.80 -38.74 -8.22
CA ASP A 85 -33.25 -39.17 -6.94
C ASP A 85 -32.08 -38.25 -6.54
N GLN A 86 -32.29 -37.42 -5.52
CA GLN A 86 -31.32 -36.44 -5.04
C GLN A 86 -30.20 -37.06 -4.18
N SER A 87 -30.16 -38.39 -4.01
CA SER A 87 -29.22 -39.06 -3.11
C SER A 87 -27.79 -39.25 -3.66
N LYS A 88 -27.47 -38.78 -4.87
CA LYS A 88 -26.16 -39.03 -5.52
C LYS A 88 -25.29 -37.79 -5.81
N ARG A 89 -25.41 -36.71 -5.05
CA ARG A 89 -24.40 -35.63 -5.09
C ARG A 89 -23.40 -35.82 -3.95
N GLY A 90 -22.41 -36.67 -4.18
CA GLY A 90 -21.20 -36.69 -3.34
C GLY A 90 -20.55 -35.29 -3.30
N PRO A 91 -19.79 -34.95 -2.25
CA PRO A 91 -19.20 -33.63 -2.12
C PRO A 91 -18.30 -33.34 -3.33
N MET A 92 -18.68 -32.32 -4.10
CA MET A 92 -17.88 -31.83 -5.21
C MET A 92 -16.55 -31.38 -4.61
N ALA A 93 -15.46 -32.09 -4.95
CA ALA A 93 -14.12 -31.69 -4.53
C ALA A 93 -13.92 -30.21 -4.90
N PRO A 94 -13.37 -29.37 -4.00
CA PRO A 94 -13.19 -27.96 -4.30
C PRO A 94 -12.39 -27.83 -5.60
N PRO A 95 -12.74 -26.90 -6.50
CA PRO A 95 -12.00 -26.69 -7.73
C PRO A 95 -10.52 -26.56 -7.40
N LYS A 96 -9.66 -27.37 -8.03
CA LYS A 96 -8.20 -27.20 -7.93
C LYS A 96 -7.84 -25.90 -8.66
N GLU A 97 -8.00 -24.78 -7.97
CA GLU A 97 -7.67 -23.47 -8.48
C GLU A 97 -6.15 -23.42 -8.69
N ASN A 98 -5.72 -23.41 -9.95
CA ASN A 98 -4.33 -23.23 -10.33
C ASN A 98 -3.88 -21.82 -9.92
N ARG A 99 -3.51 -21.65 -8.65
CA ARG A 99 -3.13 -20.37 -8.08
C ARG A 99 -1.75 -20.00 -8.60
N LYS A 100 -1.71 -19.09 -9.57
CA LYS A 100 -0.47 -18.42 -9.99
C LYS A 100 0.18 -17.81 -8.75
N ILE A 101 1.42 -18.20 -8.46
CA ILE A 101 2.25 -17.63 -7.39
C ILE A 101 3.24 -16.67 -8.03
N HIS A 102 3.26 -15.43 -7.54
CA HIS A 102 4.22 -14.40 -7.95
C HIS A 102 5.22 -14.18 -6.82
N PHE A 103 6.48 -14.54 -7.05
CA PHE A 103 7.56 -14.27 -6.11
C PHE A 103 8.05 -12.84 -6.28
N GLN A 104 8.21 -12.14 -5.17
CA GLN A 104 8.79 -10.81 -5.09
C GLN A 104 9.80 -10.78 -3.95
N VAL A 105 10.70 -9.81 -4.02
CA VAL A 105 11.63 -9.50 -2.95
C VAL A 105 11.49 -8.04 -2.56
N GLY A 106 11.89 -7.70 -1.35
CA GLY A 106 11.91 -6.34 -0.88
C GLY A 106 12.99 -6.10 0.15
N ALA A 107 13.25 -4.82 0.40
CA ALA A 107 14.13 -4.38 1.46
C ALA A 107 13.31 -3.80 2.60
N ILE A 108 13.76 -3.96 3.85
CA ILE A 108 13.34 -3.13 4.99
C ILE A 108 14.47 -2.14 5.25
N PRO A 109 14.41 -0.91 4.70
CA PRO A 109 15.43 0.08 4.95
C PRO A 109 15.32 0.58 6.39
N TYR A 110 16.43 0.53 7.11
CA TYR A 110 16.48 0.95 8.51
C TYR A 110 17.74 1.77 8.80
N ARG A 111 17.64 2.58 9.85
CA ARG A 111 18.77 3.29 10.45
C ARG A 111 18.55 3.43 11.96
N TRP A 112 19.63 3.69 12.69
CA TRP A 112 19.55 4.16 14.06
C TRP A 112 19.77 5.67 14.08
N LEU A 113 18.88 6.41 14.73
CA LEU A 113 19.01 7.85 14.92
C LEU A 113 18.75 8.17 16.39
N ALA A 114 19.76 8.74 17.07
CA ALA A 114 19.69 9.06 18.50
C ALA A 114 19.22 7.87 19.38
N GLY A 115 19.67 6.65 19.06
CA GLY A 115 19.30 5.43 19.79
C GLY A 115 17.93 4.86 19.44
N GLU A 116 17.16 5.48 18.54
CA GLU A 116 15.88 4.98 18.06
C GLU A 116 16.03 4.25 16.72
N LEU A 117 15.45 3.04 16.62
CA LEU A 117 15.36 2.31 15.35
C LEU A 117 14.28 2.95 14.46
N GLN A 118 14.71 3.46 13.31
CA GLN A 118 13.82 4.02 12.31
C GLN A 118 13.76 3.13 11.06
N ILE A 119 12.57 3.04 10.47
CA ILE A 119 12.31 2.31 9.22
C ILE A 119 11.75 3.29 8.19
N LEU A 120 12.26 3.19 6.96
CA LEU A 120 11.73 3.95 5.84
C LEU A 120 10.54 3.22 5.23
N LEU A 121 9.43 3.94 5.07
CA LEU A 121 8.30 3.52 4.26
C LEU A 121 8.18 4.41 3.02
N ILE A 122 7.63 3.82 1.96
CA ILE A 122 7.27 4.52 0.73
C ILE A 122 5.80 4.31 0.39
N THR A 123 5.24 5.22 -0.40
CA THR A 123 3.86 5.06 -0.89
C THR A 123 3.79 4.16 -2.11
N THR A 124 2.77 3.32 -2.21
CA THR A 124 2.34 2.74 -3.49
C THR A 124 1.91 3.82 -4.48
N ARG A 125 2.26 3.65 -5.77
CA ARG A 125 1.97 4.61 -6.85
C ARG A 125 0.49 5.03 -6.92
N LYS A 126 -0.43 4.07 -7.00
CA LYS A 126 -1.87 4.34 -7.23
C LYS A 126 -2.66 4.70 -5.97
N LYS A 127 -2.52 3.89 -4.91
CA LYS A 127 -3.38 3.97 -3.71
C LYS A 127 -2.74 4.74 -2.55
N ARG A 128 -1.50 5.22 -2.73
CA ARG A 128 -0.71 5.93 -1.72
C ARG A 128 -0.61 5.24 -0.35
N ARG A 129 -0.80 3.91 -0.32
CA ARG A 129 -0.62 3.08 0.89
C ARG A 129 0.86 2.95 1.22
N TRP A 130 1.21 3.03 2.50
CA TRP A 130 2.58 2.82 2.98
C TRP A 130 2.99 1.35 2.89
N ILE A 131 4.18 1.13 2.33
CA ILE A 131 4.83 -0.16 2.11
C ILE A 131 6.35 0.01 2.28
N VAL A 132 7.08 -1.09 2.23
CA VAL A 132 8.53 -1.10 2.01
C VAL A 132 8.84 -1.26 0.51
N PRO A 133 10.03 -0.85 0.01
CA PRO A 133 10.40 -1.07 -1.38
C PRO A 133 10.46 -2.55 -1.75
N LYS A 134 9.84 -2.93 -2.87
CA LYS A 134 9.74 -4.32 -3.32
C LYS A 134 9.29 -4.48 -4.76
N GLY A 135 9.86 -5.46 -5.45
CA GLY A 135 9.46 -5.85 -6.80
C GLY A 135 9.83 -7.28 -7.17
N LEU A 136 9.85 -7.55 -8.47
CA LEU A 136 10.12 -8.88 -9.03
C LEU A 136 11.63 -9.13 -9.07
N ILE A 137 12.03 -10.39 -9.10
CA ILE A 137 13.43 -10.74 -9.35
C ILE A 137 13.65 -10.79 -10.86
N ASP A 138 14.55 -9.93 -11.35
CA ASP A 138 14.97 -9.94 -12.75
C ASP A 138 15.76 -11.23 -13.07
N PRO A 139 15.69 -11.76 -14.30
CA PRO A 139 16.43 -12.96 -14.68
C PRO A 139 17.94 -12.82 -14.42
N GLY A 140 18.51 -13.79 -13.71
CA GLY A 140 19.93 -13.82 -13.37
C GLY A 140 20.33 -12.97 -12.15
N LEU A 141 19.40 -12.24 -11.53
CA LEU A 141 19.67 -11.45 -10.33
C LEU A 141 19.39 -12.24 -9.05
N GLY A 142 20.30 -12.19 -8.08
CA GLY A 142 20.07 -12.79 -6.77
C GLY A 142 19.01 -12.01 -5.97
N ALA A 143 18.28 -12.69 -5.08
CA ALA A 143 17.22 -12.08 -4.27
C ALA A 143 17.68 -10.85 -3.48
N ARG A 144 18.91 -10.90 -2.93
CA ARG A 144 19.54 -9.79 -2.20
C ARG A 144 19.79 -8.58 -3.09
N ASP A 145 20.32 -8.81 -4.30
CA ASP A 145 20.64 -7.74 -5.24
C ASP A 145 19.39 -7.15 -5.86
N ALA A 146 18.37 -7.99 -6.09
CA ALA A 146 17.04 -7.53 -6.48
C ALA A 146 16.41 -6.65 -5.38
N ALA A 147 16.48 -7.04 -4.11
CA ALA A 147 16.02 -6.19 -2.99
C ALA A 147 16.78 -4.85 -2.92
N ARG A 148 18.10 -4.85 -3.21
CA ARG A 148 18.91 -3.63 -3.31
C ARG A 148 18.46 -2.73 -4.46
N LYS A 149 18.28 -3.32 -5.65
CA LYS A 149 17.83 -2.61 -6.86
C LYS A 149 16.47 -1.94 -6.62
N GLU A 150 15.52 -2.65 -6.03
CA GLU A 150 14.20 -2.13 -5.72
C GLU A 150 14.25 -1.00 -4.67
N ALA A 151 15.13 -1.08 -3.68
CA ALA A 151 15.34 0.00 -2.72
C ALA A 151 15.90 1.27 -3.38
N TRP A 152 16.78 1.12 -4.36
CA TRP A 152 17.28 2.22 -5.17
C TRP A 152 16.20 2.82 -6.07
N GLU A 153 15.54 1.99 -6.88
CA GLU A 153 14.56 2.44 -7.87
C GLU A 153 13.32 3.07 -7.22
N GLU A 154 12.75 2.40 -6.23
CA GLU A 154 11.49 2.85 -5.60
C GLU A 154 11.71 3.91 -4.50
N ALA A 155 12.89 3.94 -3.87
CA ALA A 155 13.09 4.75 -2.67
C ALA A 155 14.39 5.58 -2.67
N GLY A 156 15.26 5.47 -3.66
CA GLY A 156 16.54 6.20 -3.69
C GLY A 156 17.46 5.84 -2.52
N ILE A 157 17.37 4.61 -2.01
CA ILE A 157 18.14 4.18 -0.85
C ILE A 157 19.35 3.35 -1.28
N VAL A 158 20.51 3.73 -0.75
CA VAL A 158 21.75 2.97 -0.90
C VAL A 158 22.21 2.49 0.48
N GLY A 159 22.64 1.23 0.56
CA GLY A 159 23.07 0.64 1.82
C GLY A 159 23.41 -0.83 1.72
N GLU A 160 23.71 -1.42 2.87
CA GLU A 160 24.08 -2.83 2.98
C GLU A 160 22.83 -3.68 3.22
N VAL A 161 22.46 -4.49 2.22
CA VAL A 161 21.40 -5.49 2.37
C VAL A 161 21.95 -6.69 3.12
N ALA A 162 21.26 -7.23 4.10
CA ALA A 162 21.70 -8.44 4.81
C ALA A 162 21.64 -9.68 3.91
N ALA A 163 22.44 -10.71 4.24
CA ALA A 163 22.47 -11.96 3.47
C ALA A 163 21.24 -12.85 3.70
N ILE A 164 20.60 -12.72 4.86
CA ILE A 164 19.46 -13.52 5.29
C ILE A 164 18.20 -12.64 5.26
N SER A 165 17.06 -13.21 4.89
CA SER A 165 15.77 -12.53 4.97
C SER A 165 15.26 -12.47 6.42
N CYS A 166 14.60 -11.37 6.77
CA CYS A 166 14.00 -11.17 8.09
C CYS A 166 12.54 -11.67 8.17
N GLY A 167 11.96 -12.04 7.04
CA GLY A 167 10.64 -12.64 6.99
C GLY A 167 10.06 -12.70 5.59
N VAL A 168 8.93 -13.38 5.51
CA VAL A 168 8.14 -13.53 4.30
C VAL A 168 6.69 -13.21 4.63
N TYR A 169 6.00 -12.52 3.73
CA TYR A 169 4.56 -12.36 3.84
C TYR A 169 3.86 -12.57 2.49
N GLU A 170 2.58 -12.93 2.56
CA GLU A 170 1.78 -13.26 1.40
C GLU A 170 0.56 -12.35 1.27
N TYR A 171 0.12 -12.13 0.04
CA TYR A 171 -1.13 -11.45 -0.23
C TYR A 171 -1.69 -11.74 -1.62
N LYS A 172 -2.99 -11.55 -1.79
CA LYS A 172 -3.65 -11.74 -3.10
C LYS A 172 -3.52 -10.50 -3.99
N LYS A 173 -3.10 -10.69 -5.25
CA LYS A 173 -3.08 -9.65 -6.31
C LYS A 173 -3.02 -10.33 -7.68
N TRP A 174 -3.56 -9.67 -8.71
CA TRP A 174 -3.57 -10.15 -10.09
C TRP A 174 -4.21 -11.53 -10.29
N GLY A 175 -5.21 -11.88 -9.47
CA GLY A 175 -5.83 -13.20 -9.50
C GLY A 175 -4.95 -14.33 -8.94
N GLY A 176 -3.79 -14.00 -8.36
CA GLY A 176 -2.84 -14.95 -7.79
C GLY A 176 -2.42 -14.59 -6.36
N LEU A 177 -1.47 -15.38 -5.84
CA LEU A 177 -0.82 -15.16 -4.56
C LEU A 177 0.55 -14.52 -4.79
N CYS A 178 0.77 -13.34 -4.25
CA CYS A 178 2.09 -12.73 -4.18
C CYS A 178 2.77 -13.16 -2.88
N ARG A 179 3.94 -13.78 -2.97
CA ARG A 179 4.82 -14.09 -1.84
C ARG A 179 6.02 -13.16 -1.88
N VAL A 180 6.22 -12.38 -0.81
CA VAL A 180 7.28 -11.36 -0.73
C VAL A 180 8.27 -11.76 0.35
N GLU A 181 9.53 -11.94 -0.03
CA GLU A 181 10.64 -12.13 0.89
C GLU A 181 11.33 -10.80 1.19
N LEU A 182 11.61 -10.51 2.47
CA LEU A 182 12.11 -9.21 2.91
C LEU A 182 13.50 -9.31 3.53
N PHE A 183 14.42 -8.49 3.06
CA PHE A 183 15.79 -8.40 3.56
C PHE A 183 16.01 -7.09 4.31
N PRO A 184 16.62 -7.09 5.51
CA PRO A 184 17.07 -5.86 6.16
C PRO A 184 18.06 -5.11 5.27
N LEU A 185 17.93 -3.79 5.20
CA LEU A 185 18.86 -2.92 4.49
C LEU A 185 19.32 -1.79 5.43
N ALA A 186 20.59 -1.86 5.85
CA ALA A 186 21.21 -0.82 6.67
C ALA A 186 21.53 0.38 5.77
N VAL A 187 20.78 1.47 5.94
CA VAL A 187 20.90 2.64 5.06
C VAL A 187 22.22 3.36 5.29
N ARG A 188 22.93 3.66 4.21
CA ARG A 188 24.14 4.48 4.18
C ARG A 188 23.86 5.86 3.59
N GLU A 189 23.02 5.91 2.56
CA GLU A 189 22.70 7.15 1.85
C GLU A 189 21.22 7.16 1.42
N GLU A 190 20.63 8.35 1.49
CA GLU A 190 19.32 8.67 0.91
C GLU A 190 19.52 9.68 -0.22
N ALA A 191 19.32 9.23 -1.46
CA ALA A 191 19.50 10.07 -2.63
C ALA A 191 18.39 11.13 -2.76
N ARG A 192 18.78 12.29 -3.29
CA ARG A 192 17.88 13.40 -3.61
C ARG A 192 17.11 13.17 -4.91
N ASP A 193 17.78 12.63 -5.92
CA ASP A 193 17.21 12.26 -7.21
C ASP A 193 17.30 10.75 -7.38
N TRP A 194 16.18 10.10 -7.68
CA TRP A 194 16.09 8.66 -7.86
C TRP A 194 14.99 8.31 -8.86
N PRO A 195 14.97 7.09 -9.43
CA PRO A 195 14.13 6.77 -10.59
C PRO A 195 12.62 7.00 -10.41
N GLU A 196 12.06 6.73 -9.22
CA GLU A 196 10.63 6.90 -8.95
C GLU A 196 10.30 8.09 -8.02
N CYS A 197 11.14 9.13 -7.99
CA CYS A 197 10.97 10.26 -7.05
C CYS A 197 9.65 11.01 -7.19
N ASP A 198 9.16 11.18 -8.42
CA ASP A 198 7.88 11.83 -8.70
C ASP A 198 6.66 10.92 -8.46
N GLU A 199 6.88 9.60 -8.36
CA GLU A 199 5.81 8.61 -8.19
C GLU A 199 5.58 8.24 -6.72
N ARG A 200 6.58 8.45 -5.85
CA ARG A 200 6.57 7.95 -4.46
C ARG A 200 6.96 9.01 -3.44
N ALA A 201 6.19 9.08 -2.37
CA ALA A 201 6.62 9.75 -1.16
C ALA A 201 7.35 8.77 -0.24
N ARG A 202 8.31 9.29 0.52
CA ARG A 202 9.10 8.56 1.53
C ARG A 202 8.80 9.13 2.91
N VAL A 203 8.91 8.29 3.95
CA VAL A 203 8.85 8.75 5.34
C VAL A 203 9.70 7.85 6.22
N TRP A 204 10.52 8.47 7.07
CA TRP A 204 11.22 7.80 8.17
C TRP A 204 10.34 7.84 9.40
N LEU A 205 10.14 6.68 10.03
CA LEU A 205 9.33 6.55 11.23
C LEU A 205 10.03 5.67 12.25
N ALA A 206 9.73 5.87 13.52
CA ALA A 206 10.04 4.89 14.55
C ALA A 206 9.49 3.51 14.15
N ALA A 207 10.26 2.44 14.40
CA ALA A 207 9.90 1.11 13.92
C ALA A 207 8.51 0.65 14.37
N ALA A 208 8.07 1.02 15.58
CA ALA A 208 6.73 0.73 16.09
C ALA A 208 5.62 1.49 15.34
N GLU A 209 5.88 2.74 14.92
CA GLU A 209 4.94 3.48 14.09
C GLU A 209 4.90 2.88 12.68
N ALA A 210 6.05 2.53 12.10
CA ALA A 210 6.12 1.87 10.80
C ALA A 210 5.33 0.55 10.78
N GLU A 211 5.46 -0.27 11.82
CA GLU A 211 4.67 -1.49 12.05
C GLU A 211 3.16 -1.21 11.99
N SER A 212 2.71 -0.14 12.63
CA SER A 212 1.30 0.24 12.71
C SER A 212 0.75 0.88 11.42
N LYS A 213 1.63 1.54 10.65
CA LYS A 213 1.22 2.37 9.48
C LYS A 213 1.06 1.58 8.20
N VAL A 214 1.70 0.42 8.08
CA VAL A 214 1.58 -0.43 6.89
C VAL A 214 0.21 -1.10 6.82
N HIS A 215 -0.41 -1.07 5.65
CA HIS A 215 -1.78 -1.55 5.48
C HIS A 215 -1.91 -3.09 5.49
N ARG A 216 -0.82 -3.82 5.18
CA ARG A 216 -0.87 -5.29 5.07
C ARG A 216 -0.50 -5.92 6.41
N PRO A 217 -1.37 -6.73 7.04
CA PRO A 217 -1.07 -7.37 8.32
C PRO A 217 0.19 -8.25 8.27
N GLY A 218 0.41 -8.96 7.16
CA GLY A 218 1.62 -9.77 6.98
C GLY A 218 2.91 -8.94 6.94
N LEU A 219 2.87 -7.73 6.35
CA LEU A 219 4.02 -6.82 6.37
C LEU A 219 4.24 -6.25 7.78
N ALA A 220 3.17 -5.87 8.48
CA ALA A 220 3.24 -5.43 9.88
C ALA A 220 3.89 -6.50 10.77
N ALA A 221 3.49 -7.77 10.61
CA ALA A 221 4.06 -8.88 11.37
C ALA A 221 5.57 -9.04 11.15
N VAL A 222 6.04 -8.93 9.90
CA VAL A 222 7.48 -9.00 9.60
C VAL A 222 8.23 -7.79 10.18
N ILE A 223 7.69 -6.58 10.03
CA ILE A 223 8.30 -5.36 10.62
C ILE A 223 8.38 -5.49 12.14
N GLY A 224 7.33 -5.94 12.81
CA GLY A 224 7.31 -6.12 14.26
C GLY A 224 8.31 -7.19 14.73
N ALA A 225 8.45 -8.30 13.99
CA ALA A 225 9.47 -9.31 14.28
C ALA A 225 10.88 -8.74 14.12
N PHE A 226 11.15 -8.06 13.00
CA PHE A 226 12.42 -7.39 12.74
C PHE A 226 12.77 -6.39 13.84
N ARG A 227 11.82 -5.52 14.22
CA ARG A 227 11.97 -4.53 15.29
C ARG A 227 12.40 -5.17 16.60
N ARG A 228 11.68 -6.21 17.06
CA ARG A 228 11.99 -6.92 18.31
C ARG A 228 13.39 -7.55 18.27
N THR A 229 13.79 -8.12 17.14
CA THR A 229 15.13 -8.66 16.96
C THR A 229 16.20 -7.57 17.06
N MET A 230 16.03 -6.45 16.35
CA MET A 230 17.00 -5.35 16.34
C MET A 230 17.13 -4.65 17.69
N GLU A 231 16.02 -4.36 18.36
CA GLU A 231 16.01 -3.80 19.73
C GLU A 231 16.64 -4.77 20.74
N GLY A 232 16.43 -6.07 20.55
CA GLY A 232 17.03 -7.11 21.39
C GLY A 232 18.55 -7.23 21.21
N VAL A 233 19.07 -6.96 20.02
CA VAL A 233 20.52 -6.91 19.73
C VAL A 233 21.13 -5.66 20.37
N ALA A 234 20.54 -4.48 20.13
CA ALA A 234 21.04 -3.22 20.67
C ALA A 234 21.16 -3.23 22.21
N LYS A 235 20.18 -3.83 22.90
CA LYS A 235 20.21 -3.96 24.38
C LYS A 235 21.36 -4.83 24.91
N ARG A 236 21.87 -5.76 24.11
CA ARG A 236 22.97 -6.67 24.52
C ARG A 236 24.36 -6.09 24.29
N GLU A 237 24.47 -5.02 23.51
CA GLU A 237 25.75 -4.37 23.22
C GLU A 237 26.05 -3.23 24.20
N VAL A 238 25.03 -2.73 24.89
CA VAL A 238 25.14 -1.65 25.88
C VAL A 238 25.29 -2.18 27.33
N GLY A 239 24.94 -3.45 27.56
CA GLY A 239 25.04 -4.11 28.87
C GLY A 239 26.21 -5.08 28.92
#